data_AF-A0A8T0CDC0-F1
#
_entry.id   AF-A0A8T0CDC0-F1
#
_cell.length_a   1.000
_cell.length_b   1.000
_cell.length_c   1.000
_cell.angle_alpha   90.00
_cell.angle_beta   90.00
_cell.angle_gamma   90.00
#
_symmetry.space_group_name_H-M   'P 1'
#
loop_
_entity.id
_entity.type
_entity.pdbx_description
1 polymer ?
#
loop_
_entity_poly.entity_id
_entity_poly.type
_entity_poly.pdbx_seq_one_letter_code
_entity_poly.pdbx_strand_id
1 'polypeptide(L)'
;MTEPVYKLKEYPGLWRVNGYSNLELPDKSVPKVWVCLSQLKEEQIRTPLTLGSVTGQSIKIKQPLSRISDLLIGSCWRGGGEKGTCANILPPLNKEFVIDTSKIKIVRLGESVSIYGNTYQCVLPKMAIELGKHLYDLAQTLFAVVPVLHDEFTKFLVVPCYELYRFYIGVSSRFINGNVAGSLDRYFEWHNPYLKVLKNLSMLEKFVAYRGHWSSEGRSWFNMPHRHIQSIGQANRLSNGNQPLVMMATFPFCGITTLTIAGKPFKLSNNNSDEWGVFAANILQCSKRESFEVLALGDSESDTPEPGSVDTARPPNGSGPFDDEEDWPETNEQPNTRGSDIAILAQNNRFSAMQGMAFKNFTTNDNEDPVYKNGFSKKAEKVSHDELTGPSDEDDPILPKENFDGHADHVDRDLTDFVHVIIALRHLVSKRGWEVRTRSHGTNLIVEGETVTTFIVPANNKRKLNWRLIGEGENVRPRQIVWVEIAVTPEQFIYLAEMELKGSESGRSTLCVLSKTGRIMDIPDFKVLLKLTATRNGWPQEKHTWKSEQLAKIANEYFQKYEHKGLSHHPSNTAKEQSQKILEWAESIEKKLLKVLNM
;
A
#
# COMPACT_ATOMS: atom_id res chain seq x y z
N MET A 1 2.92 -4.36 4.97
CA MET A 1 2.52 -4.05 6.37
C MET A 1 3.13 -2.70 6.73
N THR A 2 2.37 -1.70 7.19
CA THR A 2 2.98 -0.42 7.63
C THR A 2 3.79 -0.61 8.89
N GLU A 3 5.13 -0.59 8.76
CA GLU A 3 6.03 -0.73 9.89
C GLU A 3 6.22 0.63 10.61
N PRO A 4 6.60 0.64 11.89
CA PRO A 4 6.82 1.87 12.62
C PRO A 4 8.00 2.68 12.07
N VAL A 5 7.99 3.99 12.33
CA VAL A 5 9.07 4.92 11.95
C VAL A 5 9.78 5.40 13.20
N TYR A 6 10.90 4.77 13.56
CA TYR A 6 11.64 5.08 14.79
C TYR A 6 12.07 6.55 14.89
N LYS A 7 12.46 7.17 13.77
CA LYS A 7 12.85 8.59 13.76
C LYS A 7 11.76 9.53 14.26
N LEU A 8 10.48 9.17 14.16
CA LEU A 8 9.38 10.01 14.66
C LEU A 8 9.21 9.95 16.20
N LYS A 9 9.96 9.08 16.90
CA LYS A 9 10.05 9.13 18.38
C LYS A 9 10.50 10.50 18.87
N GLU A 10 11.43 11.14 18.15
CA GLU A 10 12.01 12.45 18.50
C GLU A 10 11.07 13.63 18.20
N TYR A 11 9.96 13.39 17.51
CA TYR A 11 9.08 14.44 17.01
C TYR A 11 7.64 14.22 17.47
N PRO A 12 7.26 14.70 18.67
CA PRO A 12 5.89 14.61 19.16
C PRO A 12 4.86 15.27 18.23
N GLY A 13 3.68 14.67 18.15
CA GLY A 13 2.54 15.21 17.41
C GLY A 13 2.16 14.40 16.17
N LEU A 14 1.26 14.97 15.37
CA LEU A 14 0.72 14.34 14.16
C LEU A 14 1.43 14.90 12.91
N TRP A 15 2.00 14.03 12.09
CA TRP A 15 2.83 14.40 10.95
C TRP A 15 2.27 13.86 9.64
N ARG A 16 1.97 14.74 8.68
CA ARG A 16 1.55 14.37 7.33
C ARG A 16 2.77 14.22 6.43
N VAL A 17 2.83 13.16 5.63
CA VAL A 17 3.79 13.06 4.53
C VAL A 17 3.38 13.97 3.38
N ASN A 18 4.26 14.90 2.98
CA ASN A 18 4.02 15.82 1.87
C ASN A 18 4.53 15.29 0.53
N GLY A 19 5.59 14.48 0.57
CA GLY A 19 6.31 14.06 -0.62
C GLY A 19 7.72 13.59 -0.28
N TYR A 20 8.45 13.24 -1.33
CA TYR A 20 9.82 12.76 -1.26
C TYR A 20 10.71 13.67 -2.07
N SER A 21 11.81 14.11 -1.47
CA SER A 21 12.81 14.96 -2.13
C SER A 21 14.00 14.12 -2.59
N ASN A 22 15.23 14.59 -2.36
CA ASN A 22 16.45 14.01 -2.91
C ASN A 22 16.58 12.50 -2.59
N LEU A 23 16.93 11.74 -3.62
CA LEU A 23 17.33 10.36 -3.54
C LEU A 23 18.84 10.28 -3.32
N GLU A 24 19.27 9.36 -2.46
CA GLU A 24 20.68 9.08 -2.23
C GLU A 24 20.97 7.62 -2.59
N LEU A 25 22.02 7.43 -3.38
CA LEU A 25 22.53 6.13 -3.80
C LEU A 25 23.89 5.87 -3.14
N PRO A 26 23.91 5.46 -1.86
CA PRO A 26 25.15 5.11 -1.17
C PRO A 26 25.74 3.82 -1.73
N ASP A 27 27.05 3.80 -1.98
CA ASP A 27 27.75 2.67 -2.64
C ASP A 27 27.61 1.32 -1.92
N LYS A 28 27.41 1.33 -0.59
CA LYS A 28 27.39 0.12 0.26
C LYS A 28 26.08 -0.06 1.05
N SER A 29 25.00 0.64 0.70
CA SER A 29 23.73 0.46 1.41
C SER A 29 22.52 0.68 0.52
N VAL A 30 21.32 0.37 1.05
CA VAL A 30 20.06 0.62 0.33
C VAL A 30 19.94 2.08 -0.13
N PRO A 31 19.34 2.32 -1.32
CA PRO A 31 18.89 3.65 -1.69
C PRO A 31 18.06 4.28 -0.58
N LYS A 32 18.34 5.55 -0.27
CA LYS A 32 17.64 6.31 0.77
C LYS A 32 16.96 7.52 0.15
N VAL A 33 15.85 7.93 0.73
CA VAL A 33 15.09 9.09 0.29
C VAL A 33 14.74 9.98 1.47
N TRP A 34 14.74 11.29 1.23
CA TRP A 34 14.29 12.28 2.20
C TRP A 34 12.77 12.43 2.13
N VAL A 35 12.10 12.06 3.21
CA VAL A 35 10.65 12.20 3.39
C VAL A 35 10.37 13.55 4.04
N CYS A 36 9.59 14.38 3.37
CA CYS A 36 9.18 15.70 3.86
C CYS A 36 7.87 15.58 4.65
N LEU A 37 7.86 15.98 5.92
CA LEU A 37 6.67 15.93 6.77
C LEU A 37 6.28 17.31 7.31
N SER A 38 4.98 17.60 7.32
CA SER A 38 4.40 18.76 7.98
C SER A 38 3.58 18.33 9.18
N GLN A 39 3.72 19.03 10.30
CA GLN A 39 2.89 18.78 11.46
C GLN A 39 1.47 19.28 11.20
N LEU A 40 0.48 18.46 11.51
CA LEU A 40 -0.94 18.76 11.42
C LEU A 40 -1.49 19.18 12.77
N LYS A 41 -2.58 19.96 12.72
CA LYS A 41 -3.48 20.10 13.86
C LYS A 41 -4.23 18.78 14.05
N GLU A 42 -4.48 18.39 15.30
CA GLU A 42 -5.04 17.06 15.62
C GLU A 42 -6.42 16.86 14.98
N GLU A 43 -7.25 17.89 14.97
CA GLU A 43 -8.59 17.90 14.36
C GLU A 43 -8.57 17.74 12.83
N GLN A 44 -7.41 17.88 12.18
CA GLN A 44 -7.25 17.83 10.73
C GLN A 44 -6.77 16.47 10.21
N ILE A 45 -6.62 15.47 11.09
CA ILE A 45 -6.22 14.10 10.74
C ILE A 45 -7.11 13.46 9.65
N ARG A 46 -8.40 13.81 9.59
CA ARG A 46 -9.36 13.29 8.59
C ARG A 46 -9.33 14.06 7.27
N THR A 47 -8.81 15.28 7.27
CA THR A 47 -8.73 16.12 6.07
C THR A 47 -7.33 16.70 5.91
N PRO A 48 -6.30 15.84 5.87
CA PRO A 48 -4.91 16.28 6.01
C PRO A 48 -4.44 17.15 4.85
N LEU A 49 -5.10 17.09 3.69
CA LEU A 49 -4.80 17.91 2.50
C LEU A 49 -5.53 19.26 2.46
N THR A 50 -6.38 19.58 3.45
CA THR A 50 -7.09 20.86 3.51
C THR A 50 -6.14 22.02 3.74
N LEU A 51 -6.44 23.19 3.15
CA LEU A 51 -5.65 24.40 3.39
C LEU A 51 -5.81 24.82 4.86
N GLY A 52 -4.71 25.16 5.54
CA GLY A 52 -4.73 25.51 6.96
C GLY A 52 -4.74 24.31 7.91
N SER A 53 -4.54 23.09 7.38
CA SER A 53 -4.45 21.86 8.17
C SER A 53 -3.14 21.74 8.97
N VAL A 54 -2.09 22.41 8.50
CA VAL A 54 -0.74 22.36 9.09
C VAL A 54 -0.56 23.39 10.20
N THR A 55 0.30 23.10 11.18
CA THR A 55 0.67 24.03 12.26
C THR A 55 1.78 25.02 11.85
N GLY A 56 2.46 24.74 10.73
CA GLY A 56 3.66 25.47 10.27
C GLY A 56 4.98 24.80 10.65
N GLN A 57 4.98 23.80 11.53
CA GLN A 57 6.16 22.97 11.79
C GLN A 57 6.40 21.96 10.65
N SER A 58 7.68 21.72 10.36
CA SER A 58 8.11 20.88 9.24
C SER A 58 9.41 20.17 9.58
N ILE A 59 9.49 18.87 9.27
CA ILE A 59 10.70 18.06 9.45
C ILE A 59 11.01 17.28 8.19
N LYS A 60 12.27 16.85 8.05
CA LYS A 60 12.70 15.90 7.03
C LYS A 60 13.33 14.70 7.71
N ILE A 61 12.89 13.51 7.34
CA ILE A 61 13.50 12.27 7.82
C ILE A 61 14.02 11.45 6.65
N LYS A 62 15.23 10.92 6.80
CA LYS A 62 15.84 10.03 5.82
C LYS A 62 15.42 8.59 6.08
N GLN A 63 14.86 7.92 5.06
CA GLN A 63 14.34 6.55 5.14
C GLN A 63 14.86 5.71 3.96
N PRO A 64 14.94 4.37 4.09
CA PRO A 64 15.10 3.50 2.92
C PRO A 64 14.04 3.78 1.85
N LEU A 65 14.40 3.70 0.58
CA LEU A 65 13.49 3.97 -0.53
C LEU A 65 12.26 3.04 -0.53
N SER A 66 12.41 1.79 -0.10
CA SER A 66 11.30 0.84 0.04
C SER A 66 10.15 1.36 0.92
N ARG A 67 10.44 2.28 1.86
CA ARG A 67 9.45 2.85 2.79
C ARG A 67 8.46 3.80 2.13
N ILE A 68 8.63 4.17 0.85
CA ILE A 68 7.62 4.94 0.11
C ILE A 68 6.29 4.17 -0.02
N SER A 69 6.30 2.85 0.13
CA SER A 69 5.09 2.03 0.14
C SER A 69 4.31 2.09 1.45
N ASP A 70 4.95 2.49 2.55
CA ASP A 70 4.31 2.69 3.85
C ASP A 70 3.97 4.15 4.09
N LEU A 71 4.94 5.04 3.84
CA LEU A 71 4.87 6.47 4.08
C LEU A 71 4.17 7.18 2.92
N LEU A 72 2.95 6.75 2.57
CA LEU A 72 2.19 7.28 1.43
C LEU A 72 2.00 8.80 1.52
N ILE A 73 2.02 9.51 0.40
CA ILE A 73 1.76 10.96 0.37
C ILE A 73 0.35 11.22 0.91
N GLY A 74 0.23 12.13 1.89
CA GLY A 74 -1.00 12.42 2.62
C GLY A 74 -1.29 11.51 3.81
N SER A 75 -0.54 10.42 4.01
CA SER A 75 -0.63 9.62 5.24
C SER A 75 -0.19 10.43 6.47
N CYS A 76 -0.82 10.16 7.61
CA CYS A 76 -0.62 10.85 8.87
C CYS A 76 -0.01 9.90 9.89
N TRP A 77 1.04 10.35 10.58
CA TRP A 77 1.86 9.55 11.49
C TRP A 77 1.97 10.23 12.84
N ARG A 78 1.71 9.49 13.91
CA ARG A 78 1.82 9.98 15.28
C ARG A 78 3.25 9.73 15.78
N GLY A 79 3.94 10.78 16.22
CA GLY A 79 5.27 10.74 16.81
C GLY A 79 5.29 11.08 18.30
N GLY A 80 6.46 10.99 18.93
CA GLY A 80 6.67 11.25 20.37
C GLY A 80 6.47 10.06 21.31
N GLY A 81 5.99 8.91 20.79
CA GLY A 81 5.99 7.63 21.53
C GLY A 81 7.30 6.86 21.32
N GLU A 82 7.35 5.58 21.71
CA GLU A 82 8.52 4.71 21.47
C GLU A 82 8.90 4.61 19.98
N LYS A 83 7.91 4.78 19.10
CA LYS A 83 8.06 4.74 17.65
C LYS A 83 6.93 5.51 16.97
N GLY A 84 7.19 5.99 15.75
CA GLY A 84 6.16 6.60 14.92
C GLY A 84 5.16 5.56 14.42
N THR A 85 3.87 5.81 14.56
CA THR A 85 2.81 4.91 14.10
C THR A 85 1.90 5.58 13.09
N CYS A 86 1.44 4.83 12.09
CA CYS A 86 0.52 5.34 11.09
C CYS A 86 -0.86 5.54 11.74
N ALA A 87 -1.30 6.79 11.85
CA ALA A 87 -2.58 7.17 12.44
C ALA A 87 -3.69 7.11 11.38
N ASN A 88 -3.42 7.65 10.18
CA ASN A 88 -4.40 7.69 9.10
C ASN A 88 -3.75 7.60 7.70
N ILE A 89 -4.52 7.08 6.74
CA ILE A 89 -4.20 7.11 5.31
C ILE A 89 -5.36 7.79 4.57
N LEU A 90 -5.09 8.33 3.39
CA LEU A 90 -6.14 8.99 2.62
C LEU A 90 -7.20 7.96 2.18
N PRO A 91 -8.50 8.25 2.36
CA PRO A 91 -9.54 7.39 1.83
C PRO A 91 -9.57 7.47 0.29
N PRO A 92 -10.11 6.45 -0.39
CA PRO A 92 -10.44 6.54 -1.81
C PRO A 92 -11.36 7.73 -2.08
N LEU A 93 -11.23 8.35 -3.25
CA LEU A 93 -12.27 9.23 -3.75
C LEU A 93 -13.46 8.38 -4.21
N ASN A 94 -14.69 8.85 -3.94
CA ASN A 94 -15.93 8.19 -4.36
C ASN A 94 -16.19 8.37 -5.87
N LYS A 95 -15.17 8.12 -6.70
CA LYS A 95 -15.21 8.24 -8.15
C LYS A 95 -14.01 7.53 -8.76
N GLU A 96 -14.25 6.88 -9.89
CA GLU A 96 -13.22 6.36 -10.77
C GLU A 96 -12.87 7.36 -11.88
N PHE A 97 -11.61 7.40 -12.29
CA PHE A 97 -11.11 8.34 -13.29
C PHE A 97 -10.65 7.58 -14.53
N VAL A 98 -11.37 7.77 -15.64
CA VAL A 98 -10.94 7.31 -16.97
C VAL A 98 -9.89 8.30 -17.48
N ILE A 99 -8.69 7.82 -17.78
CA ILE A 99 -7.54 8.64 -18.17
C ILE A 99 -6.95 8.19 -19.50
N ASP A 100 -6.29 9.13 -20.19
CA ASP A 100 -5.52 8.87 -21.41
C ASP A 100 -4.02 9.01 -21.14
N THR A 101 -3.32 7.88 -20.95
CA THR A 101 -1.88 7.87 -20.66
C THR A 101 -1.03 8.22 -21.89
N SER A 102 -1.61 8.22 -23.10
CA SER A 102 -0.89 8.60 -24.32
C SER A 102 -0.51 10.09 -24.38
N LYS A 103 -1.21 10.92 -23.59
CA LYS A 103 -1.05 12.38 -23.54
C LYS A 103 -0.42 12.87 -22.24
N ILE A 104 0.25 11.97 -21.51
CA ILE A 104 0.93 12.30 -20.26
C ILE A 104 2.01 13.37 -20.48
N LYS A 105 2.09 14.34 -19.57
CA LYS A 105 3.19 15.31 -19.51
C LYS A 105 3.88 15.21 -18.15
N ILE A 106 5.20 15.03 -18.15
CA ILE A 106 6.00 15.08 -16.93
C ILE A 106 6.52 16.51 -16.74
N VAL A 107 6.28 17.07 -15.57
CA VAL A 107 6.66 18.45 -15.22
C VAL A 107 7.27 18.51 -13.82
N ARG A 108 8.13 19.49 -13.56
CA ARG A 108 8.62 19.74 -12.19
C ARG A 108 7.59 20.54 -11.41
N LEU A 109 7.59 20.35 -10.09
CA LEU A 109 6.72 21.11 -9.19
C LEU A 109 6.95 22.62 -9.29
N GLY A 110 8.22 23.04 -9.34
CA GLY A 110 8.62 24.44 -9.35
C GLY A 110 8.50 25.13 -10.70
N GLU A 111 8.02 24.44 -11.75
CA GLU A 111 7.92 24.97 -13.10
C GLU A 111 6.48 25.32 -13.48
N SER A 112 6.34 26.33 -14.35
CA SER A 112 5.04 26.67 -14.95
C SER A 112 4.58 25.57 -15.90
N VAL A 113 3.29 25.27 -15.90
CA VAL A 113 2.70 24.21 -16.72
C VAL A 113 1.66 24.78 -17.68
N SER A 114 1.65 24.29 -18.93
CA SER A 114 0.63 24.60 -19.92
C SER A 114 -0.40 23.47 -20.03
N ILE A 115 -1.65 23.77 -19.66
CA ILE A 115 -2.79 22.87 -19.64
C ILE A 115 -3.90 23.51 -20.47
N TYR A 116 -4.36 22.82 -21.52
CA TYR A 116 -5.38 23.30 -22.46
C TYR A 116 -5.11 24.70 -23.05
N GLY A 117 -3.84 25.01 -23.33
CA GLY A 117 -3.42 26.32 -23.88
C GLY A 117 -3.25 27.42 -22.82
N ASN A 118 -3.65 27.17 -21.58
CA ASN A 118 -3.50 28.09 -20.46
C ASN A 118 -2.23 27.76 -19.66
N THR A 119 -1.46 28.79 -19.31
CA THR A 119 -0.26 28.63 -18.48
C THR A 119 -0.57 28.92 -17.01
N TYR A 120 -0.12 28.03 -16.14
CA TYR A 120 -0.24 28.12 -14.68
C TYR A 120 1.15 28.13 -14.06
N GLN A 121 1.32 28.84 -12.94
CA GLN A 121 2.64 28.99 -12.30
C GLN A 121 3.20 27.70 -11.73
N CYS A 122 2.34 26.77 -11.33
CA CYS A 122 2.71 25.51 -10.71
C CYS A 122 1.64 24.46 -11.01
N VAL A 123 2.07 23.21 -11.20
CA VAL A 123 1.18 22.07 -11.44
C VAL A 123 0.34 21.69 -10.21
N LEU A 124 0.82 22.01 -9.01
CA LEU A 124 0.20 21.63 -7.75
C LEU A 124 0.10 22.83 -6.79
N PRO A 125 -1.06 23.54 -6.77
CA PRO A 125 -1.22 24.75 -5.99
C PRO A 125 -1.36 24.43 -4.49
N LYS A 126 -1.18 25.44 -3.64
CA LYS A 126 -1.33 25.34 -2.18
C LYS A 126 -2.69 24.74 -1.75
N MET A 127 -3.74 24.99 -2.54
CA MET A 127 -5.08 24.45 -2.27
C MET A 127 -5.18 22.94 -2.47
N ALA A 128 -4.31 22.33 -3.28
CA ALA A 128 -4.24 20.88 -3.45
C ALA A 128 -3.51 20.23 -2.26
N ILE A 129 -2.36 20.80 -1.88
CA ILE A 129 -1.61 20.42 -0.69
C ILE A 129 -0.76 21.59 -0.19
N GLU A 130 -0.84 21.89 1.10
CA GLU A 130 -0.04 22.94 1.72
C GLU A 130 1.37 22.42 2.06
N LEU A 131 2.33 22.59 1.16
CA LEU A 131 3.70 22.10 1.33
C LEU A 131 4.54 22.88 2.36
N GLY A 132 4.16 24.12 2.66
CA GLY A 132 4.86 24.98 3.61
C GLY A 132 6.34 25.18 3.24
N LYS A 133 7.24 25.03 4.22
CA LYS A 133 8.69 25.18 4.02
C LYS A 133 9.30 24.15 3.05
N HIS A 134 8.60 23.05 2.78
CA HIS A 134 9.06 22.00 1.86
C HIS A 134 8.89 22.36 0.39
N LEU A 135 8.24 23.48 0.04
CA LEU A 135 8.07 23.88 -1.36
C LEU A 135 9.43 23.96 -2.09
N TYR A 136 10.46 24.50 -1.44
CA TYR A 136 11.80 24.58 -2.00
C TYR A 136 12.44 23.19 -2.16
N ASP A 137 12.35 22.35 -1.13
CA ASP A 137 12.92 20.99 -1.12
C ASP A 137 12.27 20.08 -2.18
N LEU A 138 10.98 20.30 -2.45
CA LEU A 138 10.20 19.52 -3.42
C LEU A 138 10.14 20.16 -4.81
N ALA A 139 10.69 21.36 -5.01
CA ALA A 139 10.56 22.09 -6.26
C ALA A 139 11.05 21.32 -7.50
N GLN A 140 12.10 20.51 -7.33
CA GLN A 140 12.70 19.70 -8.41
C GLN A 140 11.99 18.35 -8.63
N THR A 141 11.04 17.98 -7.76
CA THR A 141 10.33 16.71 -7.88
C THR A 141 9.38 16.72 -9.07
N LEU A 142 9.22 15.54 -9.69
CA LEU A 142 8.49 15.38 -10.94
C LEU A 142 7.07 14.89 -10.71
N PHE A 143 6.13 15.42 -11.48
CA PHE A 143 4.72 15.07 -11.48
C PHE A 143 4.26 14.77 -12.90
N ALA A 144 3.43 13.75 -13.03
CA ALA A 144 2.71 13.44 -14.26
C ALA A 144 1.37 14.16 -14.28
N VAL A 145 1.12 14.92 -15.34
CA VAL A 145 -0.19 15.49 -15.66
C VAL A 145 -0.83 14.59 -16.71
N VAL A 146 -1.98 14.01 -16.37
CA VAL A 146 -2.68 13.03 -17.22
C VAL A 146 -4.10 13.51 -17.49
N PRO A 147 -4.55 13.62 -18.76
CA PRO A 147 -5.92 14.01 -19.05
C PRO A 147 -6.95 13.01 -18.52
N VAL A 148 -8.04 13.54 -17.97
CA VAL A 148 -9.23 12.77 -17.60
C VAL A 148 -10.23 12.86 -18.75
N LEU A 149 -10.82 11.73 -19.11
CA LEU A 149 -11.83 11.61 -20.15
C LEU A 149 -13.22 11.49 -19.53
N HIS A 150 -14.23 11.99 -20.26
CA HIS A 150 -15.64 11.81 -19.94
C HIS A 150 -16.05 12.31 -18.54
N ASP A 151 -15.32 13.26 -17.97
CA ASP A 151 -15.64 13.94 -16.72
C ASP A 151 -15.95 15.41 -17.02
N GLU A 152 -17.16 15.84 -16.67
CA GLU A 152 -17.62 17.21 -16.90
C GLU A 152 -16.76 18.23 -16.15
N PHE A 153 -16.35 17.88 -14.93
CA PHE A 153 -15.63 18.78 -14.03
C PHE A 153 -14.12 18.54 -14.11
N THR A 154 -13.66 17.32 -13.83
CA THR A 154 -12.21 17.04 -13.74
C THR A 154 -11.57 16.93 -15.12
N LYS A 155 -10.59 17.78 -15.42
CA LYS A 155 -9.92 17.76 -16.72
C LYS A 155 -8.60 16.99 -16.74
N PHE A 156 -7.94 16.85 -15.60
CA PHE A 156 -6.67 16.14 -15.49
C PHE A 156 -6.39 15.64 -14.07
N LEU A 157 -5.52 14.63 -13.97
CA LEU A 157 -4.90 14.17 -12.74
C LEU A 157 -3.47 14.72 -12.66
N VAL A 158 -3.03 15.03 -11.44
CA VAL A 158 -1.63 15.30 -11.10
C VAL A 158 -1.13 14.19 -10.19
N VAL A 159 -0.22 13.36 -10.71
CA VAL A 159 0.30 12.17 -10.02
C VAL A 159 1.79 12.36 -9.74
N PRO A 160 2.29 12.24 -8.50
CA PRO A 160 3.73 12.24 -8.23
C PRO A 160 4.46 11.12 -8.98
N CYS A 161 5.63 11.38 -9.55
CA CYS A 161 6.44 10.30 -10.18
C CYS A 161 6.85 9.22 -9.17
N TYR A 162 7.06 9.59 -7.90
CA TYR A 162 7.27 8.62 -6.82
C TYR A 162 6.07 7.68 -6.63
N GLU A 163 4.85 8.17 -6.86
CA GLU A 163 3.65 7.36 -6.76
C GLU A 163 3.54 6.39 -7.93
N LEU A 164 3.81 6.83 -9.16
CA LEU A 164 3.88 5.94 -10.33
C LEU A 164 4.95 4.85 -10.14
N TYR A 165 6.11 5.23 -9.61
CA TYR A 165 7.18 4.31 -9.30
C TYR A 165 6.80 3.30 -8.21
N ARG A 166 6.28 3.76 -7.07
CA ARG A 166 5.77 2.92 -5.98
C ARG A 166 4.69 1.95 -6.46
N PHE A 167 3.76 2.44 -7.27
CA PHE A 167 2.61 1.65 -7.71
C PHE A 167 3.00 0.58 -8.73
N TYR A 168 3.75 0.95 -9.78
CA TYR A 168 4.00 0.06 -10.91
C TYR A 168 5.30 -0.76 -10.83
N ILE A 169 6.34 -0.26 -10.14
CA ILE A 169 7.62 -0.97 -9.94
C ILE A 169 7.74 -1.45 -8.49
N GLY A 170 7.14 -0.72 -7.55
CA GLY A 170 7.34 -0.89 -6.12
C GLY A 170 6.63 -2.06 -5.45
N VAL A 171 6.78 -3.24 -6.04
CA VAL A 171 6.15 -4.49 -5.59
C VAL A 171 6.90 -5.15 -4.43
N SER A 172 8.22 -5.02 -4.39
CA SER A 172 9.07 -5.52 -3.31
C SER A 172 10.25 -4.59 -3.00
N SER A 173 10.86 -4.75 -1.83
CA SER A 173 12.04 -3.99 -1.43
C SER A 173 13.19 -4.18 -2.42
N ARG A 174 13.40 -5.40 -2.93
CA ARG A 174 14.43 -5.67 -3.94
C ARG A 174 14.10 -5.09 -5.31
N PHE A 175 12.83 -5.07 -5.74
CA PHE A 175 12.44 -4.44 -7.01
C PHE A 175 12.61 -2.92 -6.97
N ILE A 176 12.16 -2.28 -5.89
CA ILE A 176 12.38 -0.85 -5.68
C ILE A 176 13.89 -0.56 -5.69
N ASN A 177 14.63 -1.15 -4.76
CA ASN A 177 16.03 -0.78 -4.59
C ASN A 177 16.87 -1.16 -5.82
N GLY A 178 16.64 -2.35 -6.38
CA GLY A 178 17.38 -2.88 -7.52
C GLY A 178 17.10 -2.16 -8.82
N ASN A 179 15.87 -1.68 -9.06
CA ASN A 179 15.55 -0.94 -10.27
C ASN A 179 16.38 0.34 -10.35
N VAL A 180 16.36 1.15 -9.30
CA VAL A 180 17.12 2.40 -9.22
C VAL A 180 18.63 2.16 -9.26
N ALA A 181 19.10 1.14 -8.56
CA ALA A 181 20.53 0.77 -8.53
C ALA A 181 21.03 0.12 -9.83
N GLY A 182 20.13 -0.30 -10.73
CA GLY A 182 20.49 -1.00 -11.97
C GLY A 182 21.00 -2.42 -11.74
N SER A 183 20.49 -3.11 -10.70
CA SER A 183 20.97 -4.43 -10.26
C SER A 183 19.91 -5.53 -10.36
N LEU A 184 18.84 -5.31 -11.14
CA LEU A 184 17.79 -6.31 -11.34
C LEU A 184 18.21 -7.47 -12.26
N ASP A 185 19.29 -7.29 -13.02
CA ASP A 185 19.90 -8.32 -13.86
C ASP A 185 20.38 -9.54 -13.06
N ARG A 186 20.51 -9.42 -11.74
CA ARG A 186 20.83 -10.53 -10.83
C ARG A 186 19.64 -11.44 -10.50
N TYR A 187 18.42 -11.02 -10.82
CA TYR A 187 17.20 -11.77 -10.48
C TYR A 187 16.53 -12.37 -11.72
N PHE A 188 16.65 -11.72 -12.87
CA PHE A 188 16.07 -12.22 -14.11
C PHE A 188 16.79 -11.68 -15.35
N GLU A 189 16.61 -12.38 -16.46
CA GLU A 189 17.01 -11.99 -17.80
C GLU A 189 15.83 -12.06 -18.76
N TRP A 190 15.83 -11.19 -19.77
CA TRP A 190 14.81 -11.14 -20.81
C TRP A 190 15.24 -11.98 -22.02
N HIS A 191 14.59 -13.14 -22.23
CA HIS A 191 14.91 -14.13 -23.26
C HIS A 191 13.69 -14.40 -24.14
N ASN A 192 13.48 -13.65 -25.21
CA ASN A 192 12.26 -13.73 -26.02
C ASN A 192 11.86 -15.18 -26.42
N PRO A 193 10.62 -15.65 -26.13
CA PRO A 193 9.48 -14.96 -25.50
C PRO A 193 9.37 -15.07 -23.96
N TYR A 194 10.39 -15.60 -23.30
CA TYR A 194 10.43 -15.95 -21.90
C TYR A 194 11.15 -14.92 -21.02
N LEU A 195 10.78 -14.90 -19.74
CA LEU A 195 11.56 -14.32 -18.66
C LEU A 195 12.40 -15.43 -18.02
N LYS A 196 13.72 -15.42 -18.23
CA LYS A 196 14.62 -16.35 -17.54
C LYS A 196 14.78 -15.88 -16.09
N VAL A 197 14.32 -16.67 -15.15
CA VAL A 197 14.38 -16.36 -13.71
C VAL A 197 15.70 -16.91 -13.17
N LEU A 198 16.57 -16.03 -12.67
CA LEU A 198 17.87 -16.41 -12.10
C LEU A 198 17.79 -16.64 -10.59
N LYS A 199 16.80 -16.04 -9.92
CA LYS A 199 16.50 -16.20 -8.51
C LYS A 199 15.00 -16.16 -8.30
N ASN A 200 14.49 -16.84 -7.27
CA ASN A 200 13.05 -16.91 -7.03
C ASN A 200 12.37 -15.54 -7.01
N LEU A 201 11.31 -15.40 -7.81
CA LEU A 201 10.49 -14.20 -7.97
C LEU A 201 9.04 -14.52 -7.62
N SER A 202 8.41 -13.66 -6.82
CA SER A 202 6.97 -13.74 -6.57
C SER A 202 6.19 -13.55 -7.88
N MET A 203 4.93 -14.01 -7.93
CA MET A 203 4.07 -13.80 -9.11
C MET A 203 3.96 -12.32 -9.51
N LEU A 204 3.85 -11.44 -8.53
CA LEU A 204 3.76 -10.00 -8.76
C LEU A 204 5.06 -9.43 -9.34
N GLU A 205 6.21 -9.94 -8.90
CA GLU A 205 7.51 -9.57 -9.46
C GLU A 205 7.71 -10.13 -10.88
N LYS A 206 7.34 -11.40 -11.12
CA LYS A 206 7.33 -12.03 -12.45
C LYS A 206 6.46 -11.21 -13.40
N PHE A 207 5.25 -10.84 -12.98
CA PHE A 207 4.33 -10.01 -13.75
C PHE A 207 4.93 -8.65 -14.11
N VAL A 208 5.48 -7.93 -13.13
CA VAL A 208 6.08 -6.60 -13.36
C VAL A 208 7.34 -6.68 -14.24
N ALA A 209 8.19 -7.69 -14.05
CA ALA A 209 9.36 -7.93 -14.88
C ALA A 209 8.99 -8.31 -16.32
N TYR A 210 7.97 -9.17 -16.49
CA TYR A 210 7.48 -9.61 -17.81
C TYR A 210 6.81 -8.47 -18.56
N ARG A 211 6.09 -7.57 -17.88
CA ARG A 211 5.58 -6.34 -18.49
C ARG A 211 6.69 -5.48 -19.10
N GLY A 212 7.86 -5.44 -18.46
CA GLY A 212 9.06 -4.79 -18.99
C GLY A 212 9.65 -5.50 -20.22
N HIS A 213 9.44 -6.81 -20.37
CA HIS A 213 9.86 -7.59 -21.53
C HIS A 213 8.92 -7.41 -22.73
N TRP A 214 7.61 -7.36 -22.48
CA TRP A 214 6.56 -7.55 -23.48
C TRP A 214 6.64 -6.60 -24.69
N SER A 215 7.06 -5.35 -24.47
CA SER A 215 7.17 -4.35 -25.54
C SER A 215 8.38 -3.44 -25.37
N SER A 216 8.75 -2.76 -26.44
CA SER A 216 9.82 -1.76 -26.42
C SER A 216 9.51 -0.60 -25.46
N GLU A 217 8.23 -0.23 -25.40
CA GLU A 217 7.64 0.76 -24.52
C GLU A 217 7.70 0.29 -23.07
N GLY A 218 7.34 -0.97 -22.79
CA GLY A 218 7.44 -1.60 -21.48
C GLY A 218 8.89 -1.62 -20.99
N ARG A 219 9.83 -1.97 -21.86
CA ARG A 219 11.27 -1.95 -21.55
C ARG A 219 11.79 -0.55 -21.25
N SER A 220 11.35 0.44 -22.02
CA SER A 220 11.70 1.85 -21.82
C SER A 220 11.17 2.36 -20.48
N TRP A 221 9.90 2.06 -20.18
CA TRP A 221 9.26 2.38 -18.91
C TRP A 221 9.98 1.75 -17.72
N PHE A 222 10.23 0.44 -17.78
CA PHE A 222 10.81 -0.31 -16.65
C PHE A 222 12.19 0.24 -16.27
N ASN A 223 12.99 0.62 -17.27
CA ASN A 223 14.34 1.14 -17.06
C ASN A 223 14.40 2.67 -16.89
N MET A 224 13.27 3.38 -17.03
CA MET A 224 13.21 4.84 -16.98
C MET A 224 13.79 5.42 -15.68
N PRO A 225 13.44 4.92 -14.48
CA PRO A 225 13.95 5.50 -13.24
C PRO A 225 15.48 5.43 -13.17
N HIS A 226 16.04 4.25 -13.45
CA HIS A 226 17.47 4.01 -13.47
C HIS A 226 18.20 4.94 -14.45
N ARG A 227 17.74 4.96 -15.72
CA ARG A 227 18.36 5.77 -16.78
C ARG A 227 18.33 7.26 -16.45
N HIS A 228 17.22 7.74 -15.90
CA HIS A 228 17.09 9.15 -15.50
C HIS A 228 18.07 9.51 -14.38
N ILE A 229 18.14 8.67 -13.34
CA ILE A 229 19.04 8.90 -12.20
C ILE A 229 20.50 8.82 -12.63
N GLN A 230 20.86 7.87 -13.50
CA GLN A 230 22.20 7.81 -14.09
C GLN A 230 22.53 9.06 -14.90
N SER A 231 21.59 9.58 -15.68
CA SER A 231 21.78 10.80 -16.48
C SER A 231 22.06 12.02 -15.60
N ILE A 232 21.31 12.22 -14.50
CA ILE A 232 21.59 13.30 -13.53
C ILE A 232 22.95 13.09 -12.88
N GLY A 233 23.27 11.85 -12.46
CA GLY A 233 24.55 11.51 -11.85
C GLY A 233 25.75 11.79 -12.77
N GLN A 234 25.63 11.46 -14.06
CA GLN A 234 26.64 11.78 -15.07
C GLN A 234 26.77 13.29 -15.29
N ALA A 235 25.66 14.01 -15.40
CA ALA A 235 25.67 15.46 -15.56
C ALA A 235 26.36 16.14 -14.36
N ASN A 236 26.03 15.75 -13.13
CA ASN A 236 26.66 16.27 -11.92
C ASN A 236 28.18 16.02 -11.89
N ARG A 237 28.64 14.83 -12.33
CA ARG A 237 30.08 14.52 -12.44
C ARG A 237 30.77 15.37 -13.50
N LEU A 238 30.13 15.58 -14.65
CA LEU A 238 30.71 16.35 -15.77
C LEU A 238 30.77 17.84 -15.48
N SER A 239 29.77 18.40 -14.79
CA SER A 239 29.64 19.84 -14.56
C SER A 239 30.07 20.29 -13.16
N ASN A 240 30.64 19.41 -12.33
CA ASN A 240 30.77 19.62 -10.88
C ASN A 240 29.45 20.13 -10.25
N GLY A 241 28.33 19.67 -10.78
CA GLY A 241 26.99 20.06 -10.36
C GLY A 241 26.57 19.30 -9.11
N ASN A 242 25.56 19.85 -8.41
CA ASN A 242 24.94 19.19 -7.28
C ASN A 242 23.42 19.13 -7.44
N GLN A 243 22.95 18.78 -8.65
CA GLN A 243 21.52 18.60 -8.89
C GLN A 243 21.00 17.41 -8.07
N PRO A 244 19.86 17.55 -7.39
CA PRO A 244 19.29 16.45 -6.62
C PRO A 244 18.89 15.29 -7.54
N LEU A 245 19.15 14.06 -7.09
CA LEU A 245 18.65 12.87 -7.77
C LEU A 245 17.14 12.79 -7.47
N VAL A 246 16.32 12.90 -8.52
CA VAL A 246 14.86 12.86 -8.40
C VAL A 246 14.30 11.68 -9.18
N MET A 247 13.18 11.13 -8.70
CA MET A 247 12.52 10.00 -9.33
C MET A 247 11.75 10.42 -10.59
N MET A 248 12.00 9.77 -11.72
CA MET A 248 11.18 9.86 -12.91
C MET A 248 10.55 8.50 -13.19
N ALA A 249 9.22 8.47 -13.33
CA ALA A 249 8.48 7.29 -13.72
C ALA A 249 7.22 7.70 -14.49
N THR A 250 6.72 6.79 -15.33
CA THR A 250 5.50 6.98 -16.13
C THR A 250 4.59 5.74 -16.01
N PHE A 251 3.45 5.73 -16.70
CA PHE A 251 2.61 4.55 -16.83
C PHE A 251 3.32 3.48 -17.69
N PRO A 252 3.18 2.19 -17.37
CA PRO A 252 3.82 1.13 -18.14
C PRO A 252 3.14 0.81 -19.49
N PHE A 253 2.20 1.65 -19.92
CA PHE A 253 1.42 1.46 -21.13
C PHE A 253 0.95 2.81 -21.69
N CYS A 254 0.63 2.80 -22.98
CA CYS A 254 0.00 3.89 -23.69
C CYS A 254 -1.50 3.61 -23.90
N GLY A 255 -2.34 4.65 -23.80
CA GLY A 255 -3.77 4.59 -24.10
C GLY A 255 -4.68 4.78 -22.89
N ILE A 256 -5.90 4.26 -22.98
CA ILE A 256 -6.96 4.53 -22.00
C ILE A 256 -6.97 3.48 -20.88
N THR A 257 -7.17 3.93 -19.65
CA THR A 257 -7.40 3.09 -18.47
C THR A 257 -8.28 3.81 -17.46
N THR A 258 -8.87 3.08 -16.53
CA THR A 258 -9.55 3.64 -15.36
C THR A 258 -8.70 3.47 -14.10
N LEU A 259 -8.60 4.52 -13.29
CA LEU A 259 -7.91 4.53 -12.00
C LEU A 259 -8.88 4.79 -10.84
N THR A 260 -8.63 4.09 -9.74
CA THR A 260 -9.15 4.44 -8.41
C THR A 260 -8.02 5.07 -7.61
N ILE A 261 -8.27 6.25 -7.05
CA ILE A 261 -7.22 7.07 -6.40
C ILE A 261 -7.67 7.58 -5.03
N ALA A 262 -6.70 7.84 -4.16
CA ALA A 262 -6.86 8.65 -2.97
C ALA A 262 -6.16 9.99 -3.18
N GLY A 263 -6.80 11.09 -2.80
CA GLY A 263 -6.32 12.41 -3.20
C GLY A 263 -7.24 13.55 -2.83
N LYS A 264 -7.10 14.67 -3.57
CA LYS A 264 -7.92 15.86 -3.36
C LYS A 264 -8.23 16.57 -4.69
N PRO A 265 -9.50 16.86 -5.00
CA PRO A 265 -9.87 17.78 -6.08
C PRO A 265 -9.39 19.19 -5.78
N PHE A 266 -8.94 19.91 -6.81
CA PHE A 266 -8.48 21.28 -6.70
C PHE A 266 -8.71 22.06 -7.98
N LYS A 267 -8.64 23.38 -7.87
CA LYS A 267 -8.82 24.30 -8.98
C LYS A 267 -7.48 24.96 -9.34
N LEU A 268 -7.07 24.86 -10.60
CA LEU A 268 -6.02 25.71 -11.13
C LEU A 268 -6.67 26.97 -11.68
N SER A 269 -6.37 28.09 -11.05
CA SER A 269 -6.84 29.41 -11.47
C SER A 269 -5.67 30.21 -12.03
N ASN A 270 -5.89 30.86 -13.16
CA ASN A 270 -5.07 31.98 -13.63
C ASN A 270 -5.99 33.16 -13.94
N ASN A 271 -5.45 34.26 -14.46
CA ASN A 271 -6.25 35.48 -14.73
C ASN A 271 -7.38 35.28 -15.75
N ASN A 272 -7.32 34.23 -16.58
CA ASN A 272 -8.20 34.07 -17.76
C ASN A 272 -9.03 32.78 -17.73
N SER A 273 -8.72 31.82 -16.85
CA SER A 273 -9.28 30.48 -16.90
C SER A 273 -9.16 29.75 -15.57
N ASP A 274 -10.07 28.81 -15.40
CA ASP A 274 -10.27 28.03 -14.20
C ASP A 274 -10.44 26.57 -14.60
N GLU A 275 -9.48 25.74 -14.25
CA GLU A 275 -9.47 24.33 -14.64
C GLU A 275 -9.45 23.43 -13.40
N TRP A 276 -10.38 22.48 -13.36
CA TRP A 276 -10.45 21.52 -12.27
C TRP A 276 -9.53 20.33 -12.53
N GLY A 277 -8.72 20.00 -11.53
CA GLY A 277 -7.87 18.82 -11.53
C GLY A 277 -8.01 18.05 -10.23
N VAL A 278 -7.41 16.86 -10.18
CA VAL A 278 -7.32 16.08 -8.94
C VAL A 278 -5.87 15.77 -8.65
N PHE A 279 -5.45 16.06 -7.42
CA PHE A 279 -4.16 15.62 -6.92
C PHE A 279 -4.29 14.16 -6.51
N ALA A 280 -3.82 13.26 -7.36
CA ALA A 280 -3.83 11.83 -7.14
C ALA A 280 -2.61 11.47 -6.28
N ALA A 281 -2.73 11.70 -4.97
CA ALA A 281 -1.67 11.44 -4.01
C ALA A 281 -1.27 9.96 -3.99
N ASN A 282 -2.25 9.06 -4.05
CA ASN A 282 -2.03 7.61 -4.12
C ASN A 282 -2.94 6.97 -5.19
N ILE A 283 -2.38 6.09 -6.01
CA ILE A 283 -3.12 5.16 -6.87
C ILE A 283 -3.43 3.91 -6.04
N LEU A 284 -4.69 3.53 -6.02
CA LEU A 284 -5.18 2.36 -5.28
C LEU A 284 -5.35 1.17 -6.22
N GLN A 285 -5.93 1.41 -7.41
CA GLN A 285 -6.21 0.38 -8.39
C GLN A 285 -6.07 0.92 -9.81
N CYS A 286 -5.61 0.06 -10.71
CA CYS A 286 -5.54 0.31 -12.15
C CYS A 286 -6.27 -0.81 -12.89
N SER A 287 -7.25 -0.43 -13.71
CA SER A 287 -8.11 -1.36 -14.46
C SER A 287 -7.52 -1.83 -15.80
N LYS A 288 -6.34 -1.31 -16.19
CA LYS A 288 -5.68 -1.67 -17.45
C LYS A 288 -5.53 -3.18 -17.53
N ARG A 289 -6.16 -3.79 -18.53
CA ARG A 289 -5.95 -5.19 -18.91
C ARG A 289 -4.65 -5.34 -19.68
N GLU A 290 -3.97 -6.45 -19.45
CA GLU A 290 -2.80 -6.85 -20.22
C GLU A 290 -3.19 -7.94 -21.22
N SER A 291 -2.56 -7.91 -22.39
CA SER A 291 -2.81 -8.85 -23.48
C SER A 291 -1.78 -9.98 -23.54
N PHE A 292 -0.94 -10.12 -22.51
CA PHE A 292 0.14 -11.09 -22.47
C PHE A 292 -0.09 -12.16 -21.41
N GLU A 293 0.51 -13.31 -21.67
CA GLU A 293 0.69 -14.38 -20.69
C GLU A 293 2.11 -14.32 -20.15
N VAL A 294 2.31 -14.55 -18.86
CA VAL A 294 3.65 -14.57 -18.29
C VAL A 294 4.29 -15.92 -18.57
N LEU A 295 5.34 -15.91 -19.40
CA LEU A 295 6.15 -17.09 -19.73
C LEU A 295 7.49 -16.99 -18.99
N ALA A 296 7.76 -17.90 -18.05
CA ALA A 296 9.00 -17.90 -17.27
C ALA A 296 9.83 -19.16 -17.52
N LEU A 297 11.15 -19.02 -17.67
CA LEU A 297 12.12 -20.11 -17.80
C LEU A 297 13.00 -20.20 -16.54
N GLY A 298 13.25 -21.40 -16.00
CA GLY A 298 14.22 -21.63 -14.92
C GLY A 298 14.39 -23.10 -14.54
N ASP A 299 15.59 -23.47 -14.05
CA ASP A 299 15.92 -24.83 -13.60
C ASP A 299 16.15 -24.97 -12.09
N SER A 300 15.50 -26.01 -11.55
CA SER A 300 15.88 -26.93 -10.50
C SER A 300 16.65 -26.57 -9.22
N GLU A 301 16.94 -25.30 -8.90
CA GLU A 301 16.53 -24.79 -7.57
C GLU A 301 15.10 -24.21 -7.64
N SER A 302 14.55 -24.17 -8.86
CA SER A 302 13.13 -24.02 -9.17
C SER A 302 12.40 -25.37 -9.38
N ASP A 303 12.93 -26.49 -8.85
CA ASP A 303 12.38 -27.87 -8.99
C ASP A 303 11.25 -28.20 -8.02
N THR A 304 10.64 -27.15 -7.51
CA THR A 304 9.30 -27.24 -6.96
C THR A 304 8.48 -26.34 -7.86
N PRO A 305 7.39 -26.81 -8.51
CA PRO A 305 6.38 -25.88 -8.97
C PRO A 305 6.06 -25.06 -7.72
N GLU A 306 6.55 -23.82 -7.65
CA GLU A 306 6.23 -22.95 -6.54
C GLU A 306 4.73 -22.83 -6.60
N PRO A 307 4.00 -23.36 -5.61
CA PRO A 307 2.82 -22.62 -5.29
C PRO A 307 3.30 -21.23 -4.90
N GLY A 308 2.59 -20.18 -5.30
CA GLY A 308 2.86 -18.85 -4.74
C GLY A 308 3.13 -19.03 -3.26
N SER A 309 4.26 -18.55 -2.76
CA SER A 309 4.47 -18.53 -1.33
C SER A 309 3.43 -17.55 -0.78
N VAL A 310 2.85 -17.81 0.39
CA VAL A 310 2.43 -16.69 1.22
C VAL A 310 3.74 -15.96 1.47
N ASP A 311 4.04 -14.92 0.69
CA ASP A 311 5.19 -14.08 0.96
C ASP A 311 4.80 -13.17 2.13
N THR A 312 4.64 -13.81 3.29
CA THR A 312 4.84 -13.21 4.58
C THR A 312 6.29 -12.78 4.56
N ALA A 313 6.51 -11.48 4.35
CA ALA A 313 7.72 -10.85 4.83
C ALA A 313 7.97 -11.42 6.23
N ARG A 314 9.12 -12.08 6.43
CA ARG A 314 9.62 -12.34 7.77
C ARG A 314 9.61 -10.96 8.43
N PRO A 315 8.80 -10.71 9.47
CA PRO A 315 9.00 -9.48 10.21
C PRO A 315 10.48 -9.49 10.64
N PRO A 316 11.20 -8.36 10.60
CA PRO A 316 12.49 -8.31 11.27
C PRO A 316 12.25 -8.84 12.68
N ASN A 317 13.03 -9.87 13.08
CA ASN A 317 12.92 -10.51 14.37
C ASN A 317 12.71 -9.42 15.43
N GLY A 318 11.52 -9.42 15.99
CA GLY A 318 10.96 -8.26 16.64
C GLY A 318 9.82 -8.71 17.52
N SER A 319 10.04 -8.78 18.83
CA SER A 319 9.01 -9.28 19.75
C SER A 319 7.74 -8.47 19.62
N GLY A 320 6.73 -9.17 19.12
CA GLY A 320 5.37 -8.84 19.46
C GLY A 320 5.16 -9.17 20.94
N PRO A 321 4.29 -8.43 21.63
CA PRO A 321 3.87 -8.78 22.96
C PRO A 321 2.88 -9.99 22.95
N PHE A 322 3.16 -10.98 22.10
CA PHE A 322 2.43 -12.23 21.95
C PHE A 322 3.39 -13.42 21.74
N ASP A 323 4.70 -13.19 21.87
CA ASP A 323 5.79 -14.10 21.48
C ASP A 323 6.50 -14.72 22.69
N ASP A 324 5.78 -15.06 23.76
CA ASP A 324 6.34 -15.81 24.92
C ASP A 324 6.75 -17.27 24.56
N GLU A 325 7.12 -17.53 23.30
CA GLU A 325 7.80 -18.72 22.76
C GLU A 325 8.83 -18.36 21.66
N GLU A 326 9.36 -17.13 21.56
CA GLU A 326 10.40 -16.79 20.56
C GLU A 326 11.50 -15.89 21.15
N ASP A 327 12.73 -16.42 21.20
CA ASP A 327 13.95 -15.81 21.72
C ASP A 327 14.47 -14.62 20.87
N TRP A 328 15.07 -13.64 21.55
CA TRP A 328 15.78 -12.47 21.00
C TRP A 328 17.29 -12.70 20.91
N PRO A 329 18.03 -12.02 20.00
CA PRO A 329 18.47 -10.63 20.25
C PRO A 329 18.15 -9.63 19.12
N GLU A 330 17.85 -8.41 19.54
CA GLU A 330 17.92 -7.16 18.77
C GLU A 330 19.35 -6.91 18.27
N THR A 331 19.53 -6.42 17.04
CA THR A 331 20.77 -5.74 16.65
C THR A 331 20.49 -4.33 16.13
N ASN A 332 21.33 -3.39 16.56
CA ASN A 332 21.48 -2.04 16.01
C ASN A 332 22.17 -2.06 14.61
N GLU A 333 22.05 -3.15 13.86
CA GLU A 333 22.78 -3.33 12.62
C GLU A 333 22.13 -2.55 11.47
N GLN A 334 22.99 -1.87 10.71
CA GLN A 334 22.61 -1.38 9.38
C GLN A 334 22.13 -2.60 8.59
N PRO A 335 20.98 -2.52 7.89
CA PRO A 335 20.44 -3.66 7.17
C PRO A 335 21.51 -4.17 6.20
N ASN A 336 22.07 -5.34 6.50
CA ASN A 336 23.00 -6.04 5.65
C ASN A 336 22.22 -6.50 4.40
N THR A 337 22.31 -5.71 3.33
CA THR A 337 21.71 -6.02 2.03
C THR A 337 22.53 -7.02 1.22
N ARG A 338 22.81 -8.16 1.81
CA ARG A 338 23.21 -9.37 1.09
C ARG A 338 22.28 -10.50 1.51
N GLY A 339 21.14 -10.58 0.82
CA GLY A 339 20.27 -11.76 0.71
C GLY A 339 19.77 -12.41 2.00
N SER A 340 18.56 -12.04 2.44
CA SER A 340 17.65 -12.95 3.16
C SER A 340 16.26 -12.33 3.35
N ASP A 341 16.15 -11.05 3.72
CA ASP A 341 14.86 -10.45 4.06
C ASP A 341 14.23 -9.67 2.88
N ILE A 342 13.41 -10.37 2.09
CA ILE A 342 12.57 -9.77 1.04
C ILE A 342 11.26 -9.28 1.66
N ALA A 343 11.03 -7.96 1.64
CA ALA A 343 9.77 -7.39 2.06
C ALA A 343 8.87 -7.15 0.82
N ILE A 344 7.75 -7.87 0.73
CA ILE A 344 6.69 -7.50 -0.20
C ILE A 344 6.04 -6.21 0.27
N LEU A 345 6.06 -5.21 -0.61
CA LEU A 345 5.55 -3.87 -0.35
C LEU A 345 4.10 -3.69 -0.84
N ALA A 346 3.61 -4.67 -1.61
CA ALA A 346 2.28 -4.68 -2.20
C ALA A 346 1.65 -6.07 -2.10
N GLN A 347 0.76 -6.27 -1.12
CA GLN A 347 0.06 -7.54 -0.92
C GLN A 347 -1.32 -7.59 -1.61
N ASN A 348 -1.63 -6.59 -2.43
CA ASN A 348 -2.98 -6.29 -2.91
C ASN A 348 -3.04 -6.51 -4.42
N ASN A 349 -4.23 -6.88 -4.92
CA ASN A 349 -4.51 -6.97 -6.35
C ASN A 349 -4.68 -5.56 -6.96
N ARG A 350 -3.59 -4.76 -6.96
CA ARG A 350 -3.58 -3.38 -7.49
C ARG A 350 -3.73 -3.33 -9.01
N PHE A 351 -3.46 -4.45 -9.68
CA PHE A 351 -3.58 -4.62 -11.13
C PHE A 351 -4.72 -5.58 -11.43
N SER A 352 -5.87 -5.07 -11.88
CA SER A 352 -6.97 -5.96 -12.29
C SER A 352 -6.55 -6.93 -13.40
N ALA A 353 -5.52 -6.60 -14.18
CA ALA A 353 -4.94 -7.50 -15.18
C ALA A 353 -4.41 -8.83 -14.63
N MET A 354 -4.04 -8.91 -13.35
CA MET A 354 -3.57 -10.16 -12.77
C MET A 354 -4.72 -11.12 -12.46
N GLN A 355 -5.96 -10.63 -12.39
CA GLN A 355 -7.14 -11.47 -12.15
C GLN A 355 -7.33 -12.45 -13.31
N GLY A 356 -7.17 -13.75 -13.02
CA GLY A 356 -7.29 -14.81 -14.02
C GLY A 356 -6.17 -14.86 -15.06
N MET A 357 -5.02 -14.22 -14.80
CA MET A 357 -3.85 -14.30 -15.67
C MET A 357 -3.16 -15.66 -15.53
N ALA A 358 -2.88 -16.32 -16.66
CA ALA A 358 -2.09 -17.54 -16.67
C ALA A 358 -0.59 -17.25 -16.52
N PHE A 359 0.09 -18.04 -15.70
CA PHE A 359 1.54 -18.09 -15.58
C PHE A 359 2.01 -19.46 -16.06
N LYS A 360 2.84 -19.49 -17.10
CA LYS A 360 3.46 -20.73 -17.60
C LYS A 360 4.93 -20.73 -17.24
N ASN A 361 5.31 -21.66 -16.37
CA ASN A 361 6.70 -21.91 -16.03
C ASN A 361 7.22 -23.08 -16.88
N PHE A 362 8.39 -22.89 -17.49
CA PHE A 362 9.07 -23.86 -18.33
C PHE A 362 10.43 -24.16 -17.70
N THR A 363 10.82 -25.43 -17.69
CA THR A 363 12.17 -25.83 -17.29
C THR A 363 13.13 -25.65 -18.47
N THR A 364 14.36 -25.22 -18.20
CA THR A 364 15.42 -25.14 -19.22
C THR A 364 16.13 -26.48 -19.42
N ASN A 365 16.03 -27.43 -18.47
CA ASN A 365 16.81 -28.68 -18.38
C ASN A 365 18.34 -28.47 -18.51
N ASP A 366 18.79 -27.22 -18.38
CA ASP A 366 20.17 -26.79 -18.24
C ASP A 366 20.59 -27.09 -16.80
N ASN A 367 21.11 -28.30 -16.56
CA ASN A 367 21.91 -28.60 -15.36
C ASN A 367 23.23 -27.81 -15.30
N GLU A 368 23.43 -26.88 -16.24
CA GLU A 368 24.59 -26.03 -16.35
C GLU A 368 24.28 -24.69 -15.70
N ASP A 369 24.63 -24.58 -14.43
CA ASP A 369 24.69 -23.31 -13.71
C ASP A 369 25.44 -22.26 -14.57
N PRO A 370 24.77 -21.19 -15.05
CA PRO A 370 25.43 -20.16 -15.85
C PRO A 370 26.45 -19.36 -15.03
N VAL A 371 26.52 -19.56 -13.70
CA VAL A 371 27.57 -18.98 -12.85
C VAL A 371 28.94 -19.62 -13.09
N TYR A 372 29.02 -20.85 -13.65
CA TYR A 372 30.29 -21.56 -13.80
C TYR A 372 30.71 -21.94 -15.24
N LYS A 373 29.92 -21.62 -16.25
CA LYS A 373 30.29 -21.86 -17.66
C LYS A 373 30.11 -20.61 -18.52
N ASN A 374 31.10 -19.72 -18.48
CA ASN A 374 31.65 -19.04 -19.68
C ASN A 374 32.80 -18.12 -19.27
N GLY A 375 34.01 -18.68 -19.16
CA GLY A 375 35.17 -17.95 -19.64
C GLY A 375 34.91 -17.59 -21.11
N PHE A 376 35.01 -16.30 -21.46
CA PHE A 376 34.68 -15.67 -22.75
C PHE A 376 33.29 -15.02 -22.91
N SER A 377 32.95 -14.05 -22.05
CA SER A 377 32.18 -12.87 -22.48
C SER A 377 33.12 -11.65 -22.59
N LYS A 378 33.96 -11.64 -23.63
CA LYS A 378 34.72 -10.45 -24.03
C LYS A 378 33.73 -9.34 -24.47
N LYS A 379 33.83 -8.19 -23.79
CA LYS A 379 33.32 -6.85 -24.14
C LYS A 379 31.80 -6.62 -24.09
N ALA A 380 31.27 -6.63 -22.88
CA ALA A 380 30.61 -5.43 -22.38
C ALA A 380 31.45 -4.94 -21.19
N GLU A 381 31.92 -3.70 -21.19
CA GLU A 381 32.59 -3.10 -20.03
C GLU A 381 31.57 -2.96 -18.88
N LYS A 382 31.40 -4.04 -18.13
CA LYS A 382 30.87 -4.06 -16.77
C LYS A 382 32.03 -4.46 -15.89
N VAL A 383 32.59 -3.50 -15.15
CA VAL A 383 33.47 -3.82 -14.02
C VAL A 383 32.58 -4.43 -12.93
N SER A 384 32.76 -5.73 -12.63
CA SER A 384 32.17 -6.36 -11.45
C SER A 384 33.28 -6.77 -10.47
N HIS A 385 32.92 -6.73 -9.19
CA HIS A 385 33.79 -6.86 -8.01
C HIS A 385 34.28 -8.30 -7.74
N ASP A 386 34.10 -9.26 -8.64
CA ASP A 386 34.52 -10.64 -8.39
C ASP A 386 36.03 -10.87 -8.63
N GLU A 387 36.79 -9.82 -8.98
CA GLU A 387 38.26 -9.77 -8.79
C GLU A 387 38.68 -9.60 -7.31
N LEU A 388 37.75 -9.46 -6.37
CA LEU A 388 38.02 -9.22 -4.95
C LEU A 388 37.19 -10.14 -4.05
N THR A 389 37.68 -11.37 -3.85
CA THR A 389 37.42 -12.22 -2.66
C THR A 389 36.22 -13.17 -2.71
N GLY A 390 36.49 -14.40 -3.16
CA GLY A 390 36.51 -15.63 -2.34
C GLY A 390 35.17 -16.24 -1.89
N PRO A 391 35.03 -17.59 -1.90
CA PRO A 391 33.78 -18.29 -1.59
C PRO A 391 33.59 -18.45 -0.06
N SER A 392 32.34 -18.53 0.37
CA SER A 392 31.98 -18.98 1.72
C SER A 392 30.76 -19.91 1.64
N ASP A 393 30.92 -21.07 2.27
CA ASP A 393 30.06 -22.26 2.25
C ASP A 393 28.85 -22.19 3.21
N GLU A 394 27.84 -23.02 2.87
CA GLU A 394 26.90 -23.82 3.71
C GLU A 394 26.09 -23.11 4.83
N ASP A 395 24.87 -23.48 5.22
CA ASP A 395 23.81 -24.42 4.84
C ASP A 395 22.62 -23.96 5.71
N ASP A 396 21.38 -23.85 5.20
CA ASP A 396 20.22 -23.63 6.07
C ASP A 396 18.94 -24.31 5.51
N PRO A 397 18.05 -24.83 6.38
CA PRO A 397 17.15 -25.93 6.05
C PRO A 397 15.86 -25.51 5.34
N ILE A 398 15.46 -26.36 4.40
CA ILE A 398 14.25 -26.27 3.56
C ILE A 398 12.98 -26.38 4.41
N LEU A 399 12.14 -25.34 4.36
CA LEU A 399 10.76 -25.36 4.91
C LEU A 399 9.79 -26.03 3.91
N PRO A 400 8.80 -26.81 4.37
CA PRO A 400 7.93 -27.59 3.50
C PRO A 400 6.83 -26.75 2.81
N LYS A 401 6.61 -27.12 1.54
CA LYS A 401 5.62 -26.69 0.53
C LYS A 401 4.16 -26.81 0.98
N GLU A 402 3.34 -25.76 0.87
CA GLU A 402 1.89 -25.84 0.50
C GLU A 402 1.36 -24.50 -0.07
N ASN A 403 0.77 -24.57 -1.27
CA ASN A 403 -0.21 -23.74 -1.98
C ASN A 403 -0.61 -22.33 -1.47
N PHE A 404 -0.35 -21.28 -2.27
CA PHE A 404 -0.97 -19.96 -2.12
C PHE A 404 -1.59 -19.44 -3.41
N ASP A 405 -2.92 -19.46 -3.41
CA ASP A 405 -3.79 -18.52 -4.09
C ASP A 405 -4.53 -17.67 -3.03
N GLY A 406 -3.81 -17.25 -1.98
CA GLY A 406 -4.39 -16.53 -0.84
C GLY A 406 -4.71 -15.06 -1.13
N HIS A 407 -4.82 -14.68 -2.39
CA HIS A 407 -5.35 -13.39 -2.78
C HIS A 407 -6.87 -13.43 -2.70
N ALA A 408 -7.43 -12.54 -1.89
CA ALA A 408 -8.85 -12.26 -1.93
C ALA A 408 -9.16 -11.49 -3.23
N ASP A 409 -9.43 -12.19 -4.33
CA ASP A 409 -9.70 -11.55 -5.63
C ASP A 409 -11.14 -11.07 -5.80
N HIS A 410 -12.00 -11.49 -4.89
CA HIS A 410 -13.41 -11.15 -4.82
C HIS A 410 -13.75 -10.85 -3.36
N VAL A 411 -14.67 -9.91 -3.14
CA VAL A 411 -15.26 -9.71 -1.82
C VAL A 411 -16.35 -10.76 -1.63
N ASP A 412 -16.39 -11.37 -0.46
CA ASP A 412 -17.45 -12.32 -0.13
C ASP A 412 -18.84 -11.68 -0.31
N ARG A 413 -19.85 -12.48 -0.69
CA ARG A 413 -21.18 -11.97 -1.01
C ARG A 413 -21.80 -11.20 0.16
N ASP A 414 -21.65 -11.71 1.38
CA ASP A 414 -22.26 -11.10 2.57
C ASP A 414 -21.56 -9.77 2.91
N LEU A 415 -20.24 -9.69 2.69
CA LEU A 415 -19.50 -8.43 2.83
C LEU A 415 -19.84 -7.43 1.71
N THR A 416 -20.15 -7.91 0.51
CA THR A 416 -20.64 -7.06 -0.60
C THR A 416 -21.98 -6.43 -0.24
N ASP A 417 -22.91 -7.20 0.34
CA ASP A 417 -24.18 -6.67 0.85
C ASP A 417 -23.93 -5.63 1.96
N PHE A 418 -22.97 -5.86 2.86
CA PHE A 418 -22.61 -4.88 3.87
C PHE A 418 -21.98 -3.60 3.29
N VAL A 419 -21.21 -3.71 2.20
CA VAL A 419 -20.72 -2.54 1.44
C VAL A 419 -21.88 -1.69 0.93
N HIS A 420 -22.92 -2.32 0.37
CA HIS A 420 -24.14 -1.59 -0.02
C HIS A 420 -24.87 -0.96 1.16
N VAL A 421 -24.87 -1.62 2.32
CA VAL A 421 -25.42 -1.05 3.57
C VAL A 421 -24.66 0.20 4.00
N ILE A 422 -23.34 0.24 3.85
CA ILE A 422 -22.53 1.44 4.16
C ILE A 422 -22.92 2.60 3.25
N ILE A 423 -23.11 2.34 1.96
CA ILE A 423 -23.55 3.36 0.99
C ILE A 423 -24.93 3.91 1.38
N ALA A 424 -25.88 3.03 1.69
CA ALA A 424 -27.21 3.43 2.15
C ALA A 424 -27.16 4.19 3.48
N LEU A 425 -26.37 3.71 4.46
CA LEU A 425 -26.19 4.34 5.76
C LEU A 425 -25.62 5.75 5.62
N ARG A 426 -24.64 5.95 4.73
CA ARG A 426 -24.06 7.27 4.46
C ARG A 426 -25.13 8.28 4.02
N HIS A 427 -26.06 7.87 3.15
CA HIS A 427 -27.16 8.73 2.74
C HIS A 427 -28.11 9.05 3.91
N LEU A 428 -28.47 8.07 4.73
CA LEU A 428 -29.35 8.26 5.88
C LEU A 428 -28.76 9.24 6.91
N VAL A 429 -27.52 9.00 7.32
CA VAL A 429 -26.90 9.78 8.42
C VAL A 429 -26.36 11.13 7.96
N SER A 430 -26.18 11.35 6.66
CA SER A 430 -25.76 12.66 6.11
C SER A 430 -26.69 13.80 6.51
N LYS A 431 -28.00 13.51 6.63
CA LYS A 431 -29.02 14.48 7.08
C LYS A 431 -28.78 14.96 8.52
N ARG A 432 -28.00 14.22 9.30
CA ARG A 432 -27.59 14.55 10.68
C ARG A 432 -26.21 15.21 10.74
N GLY A 433 -25.56 15.41 9.60
CA GLY A 433 -24.19 15.91 9.53
C GLY A 433 -23.13 14.85 9.90
N TRP A 434 -23.50 13.58 10.04
CA TRP A 434 -22.53 12.52 10.29
C TRP A 434 -21.79 12.14 9.02
N GLU A 435 -20.52 11.78 9.16
CA GLU A 435 -19.68 11.40 8.03
C GLU A 435 -19.21 9.95 8.14
N VAL A 436 -19.52 9.15 7.12
CA VAL A 436 -19.21 7.71 7.05
C VAL A 436 -18.11 7.45 6.02
N ARG A 437 -17.02 6.81 6.43
CA ARG A 437 -15.89 6.44 5.58
C ARG A 437 -15.39 5.04 5.90
N THR A 438 -15.03 4.24 4.90
CA THR A 438 -14.24 3.03 5.14
C THR A 438 -12.77 3.34 5.35
N ARG A 439 -12.15 2.56 6.22
CA ARG A 439 -10.72 2.60 6.55
C ARG A 439 -10.08 1.25 6.26
N SER A 440 -8.77 1.22 6.14
CA SER A 440 -8.03 -0.02 5.87
C SER A 440 -6.69 -0.08 6.57
N HIS A 441 -6.12 -1.28 6.59
CA HIS A 441 -4.74 -1.50 6.98
C HIS A 441 -4.11 -2.56 6.09
N GLY A 442 -2.95 -2.27 5.51
CA GLY A 442 -2.25 -3.25 4.68
C GLY A 442 -3.03 -3.59 3.39
N THR A 443 -3.30 -4.88 3.17
CA THR A 443 -3.99 -5.36 1.97
C THR A 443 -5.42 -4.87 1.93
N ASN A 444 -5.79 -4.24 0.82
CA ASN A 444 -7.15 -3.77 0.61
C ASN A 444 -7.69 -4.14 -0.76
N LEU A 445 -9.00 -4.32 -0.81
CA LEU A 445 -9.83 -4.42 -2.01
C LEU A 445 -10.72 -3.19 -2.04
N ILE A 446 -10.97 -2.68 -3.24
CA ILE A 446 -11.94 -1.60 -3.44
C ILE A 446 -13.15 -2.16 -4.16
N VAL A 447 -14.33 -2.00 -3.56
CA VAL A 447 -15.62 -2.39 -4.13
C VAL A 447 -16.56 -1.20 -4.01
N GLU A 448 -17.03 -0.71 -5.15
CA GLU A 448 -17.94 0.46 -5.23
C GLU A 448 -17.42 1.71 -4.49
N GLY A 449 -16.10 1.90 -4.50
CA GLY A 449 -15.43 3.01 -3.80
C GLY A 449 -15.20 2.78 -2.30
N GLU A 450 -15.75 1.71 -1.73
CA GLU A 450 -15.53 1.30 -0.35
C GLU A 450 -14.32 0.37 -0.22
N THR A 451 -13.66 0.43 0.94
CA THR A 451 -12.46 -0.36 1.20
C THR A 451 -12.76 -1.56 2.08
N VAL A 452 -12.40 -2.75 1.58
CA VAL A 452 -12.38 -4.02 2.34
C VAL A 452 -10.92 -4.37 2.65
N THR A 453 -10.63 -4.77 3.88
CA THR A 453 -9.29 -5.14 4.33
C THR A 453 -9.26 -6.60 4.77
N THR A 454 -8.09 -7.16 5.05
CA THR A 454 -7.96 -8.57 5.46
C THR A 454 -7.37 -8.71 6.86
N PHE A 455 -7.66 -9.82 7.53
CA PHE A 455 -6.98 -10.20 8.77
C PHE A 455 -5.47 -10.37 8.54
N ILE A 456 -4.68 -10.14 9.59
CA ILE A 456 -3.23 -10.29 9.56
C ILE A 456 -2.87 -11.77 9.68
N VAL A 457 -2.10 -12.28 8.71
CA VAL A 457 -1.51 -13.62 8.76
C VAL A 457 -0.02 -13.49 9.09
N PRO A 458 0.43 -13.76 10.33
CA PRO A 458 1.85 -13.85 10.65
C PRO A 458 2.53 -15.00 9.89
N ALA A 459 3.82 -14.82 9.59
CA ALA A 459 4.67 -15.74 8.83
C ALA A 459 4.71 -17.17 9.40
N ASN A 460 4.66 -17.28 10.73
CA ASN A 460 4.63 -18.58 11.39
C ASN A 460 3.19 -19.12 11.35
N ASN A 461 2.92 -19.97 10.36
CA ASN A 461 1.71 -20.78 10.23
C ASN A 461 1.68 -21.89 11.30
N LYS A 462 1.78 -21.53 12.58
CA LYS A 462 1.43 -22.48 13.65
C LYS A 462 -0.07 -22.78 13.49
N ARG A 463 -0.42 -24.06 13.31
CA ARG A 463 -1.77 -24.67 13.11
C ARG A 463 -2.90 -24.16 14.03
N LYS A 464 -2.59 -23.40 15.08
CA LYS A 464 -3.52 -22.97 16.13
C LYS A 464 -4.33 -21.70 15.79
N LEU A 465 -4.10 -21.04 14.65
CA LEU A 465 -4.77 -19.77 14.29
C LEU A 465 -5.48 -19.79 12.92
N ASN A 466 -5.99 -20.94 12.48
CA ASN A 466 -6.69 -21.11 11.19
C ASN A 466 -8.02 -20.32 11.07
N TRP A 467 -8.47 -19.70 12.15
CA TRP A 467 -9.71 -18.91 12.16
C TRP A 467 -9.58 -17.62 11.32
N ARG A 468 -8.38 -17.04 11.24
CA ARG A 468 -8.09 -15.86 10.38
C ARG A 468 -8.08 -16.17 8.88
N LEU A 469 -8.30 -17.43 8.50
CA LEU A 469 -8.26 -17.91 7.13
C LEU A 469 -9.64 -18.47 6.72
N ILE A 470 -10.01 -18.30 5.47
CA ILE A 470 -11.22 -18.83 4.82
C ILE A 470 -10.79 -19.80 3.72
N GLY A 471 -11.58 -20.85 3.51
CA GLY A 471 -11.29 -21.92 2.55
C GLY A 471 -10.70 -23.18 3.18
N GLU A 472 -10.58 -24.22 2.35
CA GLU A 472 -9.99 -25.52 2.68
C GLU A 472 -9.04 -25.94 1.56
N GLY A 473 -8.02 -26.74 1.88
CA GLY A 473 -7.06 -27.26 0.91
C GLY A 473 -6.28 -26.16 0.20
N GLU A 474 -6.38 -26.11 -1.14
CA GLU A 474 -5.58 -25.23 -1.98
C GLU A 474 -6.12 -23.79 -2.09
N ASN A 475 -7.35 -23.54 -1.62
CA ASN A 475 -8.06 -22.24 -1.75
C ASN A 475 -8.09 -21.42 -0.45
N VAL A 476 -7.03 -21.49 0.35
CA VAL A 476 -6.97 -20.82 1.66
C VAL A 476 -6.53 -19.38 1.49
N ARG A 477 -7.38 -18.44 1.90
CA ARG A 477 -7.08 -16.99 1.89
C ARG A 477 -7.30 -16.32 3.25
N PRO A 478 -6.70 -15.16 3.50
CA PRO A 478 -7.03 -14.35 4.67
C PRO A 478 -8.53 -14.01 4.69
N ARG A 479 -9.12 -14.07 5.89
CA ARG A 479 -10.49 -13.62 6.15
C ARG A 479 -10.60 -12.13 5.86
N GLN A 480 -11.69 -11.72 5.24
CA GLN A 480 -11.97 -10.32 4.93
C GLN A 480 -12.74 -9.63 6.06
N ILE A 481 -12.59 -8.31 6.13
CA ILE A 481 -13.28 -7.45 7.08
C ILE A 481 -13.46 -6.04 6.52
N VAL A 482 -14.63 -5.45 6.75
CA VAL A 482 -14.92 -4.05 6.44
C VAL A 482 -14.81 -3.24 7.73
N TRP A 483 -13.96 -2.21 7.73
CA TRP A 483 -13.79 -1.29 8.85
C TRP A 483 -14.34 0.08 8.47
N VAL A 484 -15.38 0.51 9.17
CA VAL A 484 -16.10 1.76 8.91
C VAL A 484 -15.84 2.71 10.07
N GLU A 485 -15.54 3.96 9.75
CA GLU A 485 -15.50 5.08 10.67
C GLU A 485 -16.72 5.97 10.43
N ILE A 486 -17.40 6.33 11.53
CA ILE A 486 -18.51 7.28 11.57
C ILE A 486 -18.10 8.42 12.49
N ALA A 487 -17.90 9.60 11.91
CA ALA A 487 -17.71 10.83 12.67
C ALA A 487 -19.07 11.46 12.97
N VAL A 488 -19.41 11.51 14.26
CA VAL A 488 -20.65 12.12 14.77
C VAL A 488 -20.43 13.62 14.99
N THR A 489 -19.28 13.97 15.58
CA THR A 489 -18.74 15.33 15.70
C THR A 489 -17.22 15.29 15.41
N PRO A 490 -16.51 16.43 15.35
CA PRO A 490 -15.05 16.43 15.20
C PRO A 490 -14.29 15.70 16.34
N GLU A 491 -14.94 15.48 17.48
CA GLU A 491 -14.38 14.84 18.68
C GLU A 491 -15.07 13.51 19.06
N GLN A 492 -16.05 13.06 18.28
CA GLN A 492 -16.82 11.84 18.61
C GLN A 492 -16.88 10.89 17.42
N PHE A 493 -16.31 9.70 17.63
CA PHE A 493 -16.15 8.67 16.62
C PHE A 493 -16.76 7.33 17.05
N ILE A 494 -17.44 6.70 16.10
CA ILE A 494 -17.95 5.34 16.20
C ILE A 494 -17.32 4.53 15.07
N TYR A 495 -17.00 3.27 15.34
CA TYR A 495 -16.52 2.36 14.31
C TYR A 495 -17.47 1.18 14.17
N LEU A 496 -17.71 0.76 12.93
CA LEU A 496 -18.35 -0.51 12.63
C LEU A 496 -17.30 -1.46 12.04
N ALA A 497 -17.39 -2.72 12.40
CA ALA A 497 -16.57 -3.77 11.84
C ALA A 497 -17.44 -4.96 11.46
N GLU A 498 -17.44 -5.33 10.19
CA GLU A 498 -18.14 -6.50 9.66
C GLU A 498 -17.10 -7.47 9.12
N MET A 499 -17.07 -8.69 9.65
CA MET A 499 -16.14 -9.72 9.17
C MET A 499 -16.86 -10.76 8.33
N GLU A 500 -16.12 -11.35 7.41
CA GLU A 500 -16.53 -12.55 6.70
C GLU A 500 -16.65 -13.75 7.65
N LEU A 501 -17.69 -14.55 7.47
CA LEU A 501 -17.95 -15.76 8.24
C LEU A 501 -17.78 -17.01 7.37
N LYS A 502 -17.25 -18.10 7.95
CA LYS A 502 -17.30 -19.41 7.31
C LYS A 502 -18.72 -19.93 7.28
N GLY A 503 -19.06 -20.80 6.33
CA GLY A 503 -20.38 -21.45 6.29
C GLY A 503 -20.75 -22.25 7.56
N SER A 504 -19.75 -22.64 8.36
CA SER A 504 -19.94 -23.30 9.67
C SER A 504 -20.10 -22.32 10.84
N GLU A 505 -19.89 -21.03 10.64
CA GLU A 505 -19.99 -19.99 11.66
C GLU A 505 -21.39 -19.36 11.64
N SER A 506 -21.94 -19.12 12.83
CA SER A 506 -23.22 -18.42 13.00
C SER A 506 -23.08 -17.36 14.09
N GLY A 507 -23.70 -16.20 13.92
CA GLY A 507 -23.67 -15.13 14.93
C GLY A 507 -23.69 -13.71 14.38
N ARG A 508 -23.41 -12.74 15.27
CA ARG A 508 -23.38 -11.31 14.95
C ARG A 508 -22.07 -10.96 14.23
N SER A 509 -22.15 -10.73 12.93
CA SER A 509 -21.04 -10.25 12.11
C SER A 509 -20.67 -8.80 12.46
N THR A 510 -21.65 -7.93 12.76
CA THR A 510 -21.40 -6.50 12.96
C THR A 510 -21.05 -6.12 14.41
N LEU A 511 -19.82 -5.66 14.60
CA LEU A 511 -19.35 -5.04 15.84
C LEU A 511 -19.44 -3.51 15.73
N CYS A 512 -19.99 -2.87 16.77
CA CYS A 512 -19.85 -1.43 16.99
C CYS A 512 -18.79 -1.20 18.07
N VAL A 513 -17.83 -0.31 17.78
CA VAL A 513 -16.75 0.08 18.68
C VAL A 513 -16.85 1.58 18.94
N LEU A 514 -16.91 1.96 20.22
CA LEU A 514 -17.01 3.35 20.66
C LEU A 514 -15.65 3.78 21.23
N SER A 515 -15.15 4.93 20.77
CA SER A 515 -13.97 5.55 21.39
C SER A 515 -14.36 6.20 22.72
N LYS A 516 -13.71 5.78 23.81
CA LYS A 516 -13.85 6.40 25.14
C LYS A 516 -13.06 7.71 25.25
N THR A 517 -12.12 7.94 24.34
CA THR A 517 -11.14 9.05 24.42
C THR A 517 -11.50 10.25 23.54
N GLY A 518 -12.55 10.13 22.71
CA GLY A 518 -12.86 11.11 21.67
C GLY A 518 -11.82 11.21 20.54
N ARG A 519 -10.73 10.42 20.63
CA ARG A 519 -9.75 10.32 19.56
C ARG A 519 -10.16 9.28 18.55
N ILE A 520 -9.68 9.51 17.33
CA ILE A 520 -9.77 8.54 16.25
C ILE A 520 -9.00 7.28 16.61
N MET A 521 -9.55 6.12 16.29
CA MET A 521 -8.86 4.85 16.34
C MET A 521 -7.71 4.85 15.33
N ASP A 522 -6.48 4.84 15.82
CA ASP A 522 -5.30 4.73 14.97
C ASP A 522 -5.21 3.29 14.41
N ILE A 523 -4.55 3.13 13.25
CA ILE A 523 -4.40 1.81 12.60
C ILE A 523 -3.80 0.73 13.54
N PRO A 524 -2.81 1.01 14.41
CA PRO A 524 -2.31 0.02 15.36
C PRO A 524 -3.36 -0.52 16.33
N ASP A 525 -4.25 0.32 16.83
CA ASP A 525 -5.33 -0.11 17.74
C ASP A 525 -6.32 -1.03 17.00
N PHE A 526 -6.61 -0.73 15.73
CA PHE A 526 -7.39 -1.64 14.88
C PHE A 526 -6.68 -2.99 14.65
N LYS A 527 -5.35 -2.98 14.43
CA LYS A 527 -4.58 -4.22 14.33
C LYS A 527 -4.63 -5.04 15.63
N VAL A 528 -4.61 -4.37 16.79
CA VAL A 528 -4.82 -5.04 18.09
C VAL A 528 -6.19 -5.69 18.16
N LEU A 529 -7.26 -4.98 17.76
CA LEU A 529 -8.61 -5.56 17.66
C LEU A 529 -8.62 -6.84 16.82
N LEU A 530 -8.01 -6.83 15.63
CA LEU A 530 -7.95 -8.00 14.75
C LEU A 530 -7.19 -9.17 15.38
N LYS A 531 -6.06 -8.90 16.04
CA LYS A 531 -5.28 -9.94 16.74
C LYS A 531 -6.10 -10.56 17.87
N LEU A 532 -6.70 -9.74 18.73
CA LEU A 532 -7.57 -10.21 19.82
C LEU A 532 -8.76 -11.02 19.28
N THR A 533 -9.34 -10.60 18.16
CA THR A 533 -10.43 -11.30 17.48
C THR A 533 -9.99 -12.67 16.97
N ALA A 534 -8.83 -12.73 16.29
CA ALA A 534 -8.27 -13.97 15.77
C ALA A 534 -7.88 -14.97 16.87
N THR A 535 -7.35 -14.50 18.00
CA THR A 535 -7.03 -15.36 19.15
C THR A 535 -8.29 -15.91 19.83
N ARG A 536 -9.42 -15.19 19.74
CA ARG A 536 -10.70 -15.58 20.36
C ARG A 536 -11.63 -16.36 19.46
N ASN A 537 -11.34 -16.42 18.16
CA ASN A 537 -12.26 -16.92 17.17
C ASN A 537 -13.61 -16.18 17.21
N GLY A 538 -13.58 -14.86 17.39
CA GLY A 538 -14.77 -14.01 17.49
C GLY A 538 -14.49 -12.67 18.15
N TRP A 539 -15.49 -11.79 18.18
CA TRP A 539 -15.32 -10.44 18.72
C TRP A 539 -14.89 -10.45 20.20
N PRO A 540 -13.78 -9.78 20.56
CA PRO A 540 -13.31 -9.75 21.94
C PRO A 540 -14.24 -8.89 22.81
N GLN A 541 -14.37 -9.24 24.09
CA GLN A 541 -15.11 -8.49 25.10
C GLN A 541 -14.22 -8.25 26.32
N GLU A 542 -14.48 -7.17 27.05
CA GLU A 542 -13.69 -6.75 28.22
C GLU A 542 -13.62 -7.84 29.30
N LYS A 543 -14.72 -8.57 29.51
CA LYS A 543 -14.80 -9.66 30.50
C LYS A 543 -14.12 -10.98 30.10
N HIS A 544 -13.55 -11.08 28.90
CA HIS A 544 -12.95 -12.33 28.43
C HIS A 544 -11.63 -12.64 29.15
N THR A 545 -11.40 -13.90 29.53
CA THR A 545 -10.19 -14.37 30.24
C THR A 545 -9.09 -14.82 29.28
N TRP A 546 -7.91 -14.18 29.31
CA TRP A 546 -6.85 -14.41 28.32
C TRP A 546 -5.86 -15.47 28.80
N LYS A 547 -5.32 -16.27 27.87
CA LYS A 547 -4.44 -17.40 28.20
C LYS A 547 -3.05 -16.95 28.69
N SER A 548 -2.55 -15.81 28.21
CA SER A 548 -1.28 -15.23 28.65
C SER A 548 -1.51 -13.89 29.34
N GLU A 549 -0.69 -13.56 30.32
CA GLU A 549 -0.68 -12.26 31.00
C GLU A 549 -0.43 -11.11 30.02
N GLN A 550 0.43 -11.32 29.02
CA GLN A 550 0.75 -10.33 27.99
C GLN A 550 -0.47 -9.97 27.13
N LEU A 551 -1.18 -10.98 26.58
CA LEU A 551 -2.49 -10.81 25.94
C LEU A 551 -3.50 -10.07 26.83
N ALA A 552 -3.54 -10.41 28.12
CA ALA A 552 -4.44 -9.77 29.07
C ALA A 552 -4.11 -8.27 29.21
N LYS A 553 -2.82 -7.92 29.34
CA LYS A 553 -2.35 -6.54 29.40
C LYS A 553 -2.74 -5.76 28.15
N ILE A 554 -2.50 -6.30 26.96
CA ILE A 554 -2.84 -5.64 25.69
C ILE A 554 -4.34 -5.47 25.54
N ALA A 555 -5.12 -6.50 25.88
CA ALA A 555 -6.57 -6.41 25.86
C ALA A 555 -7.07 -5.34 26.82
N ASN A 556 -6.51 -5.26 28.03
CA ASN A 556 -6.85 -4.24 29.02
C ASN A 556 -6.52 -2.82 28.50
N GLU A 557 -5.33 -2.61 27.96
CA GLU A 557 -4.93 -1.33 27.34
C GLU A 557 -5.86 -0.94 26.18
N TYR A 558 -6.30 -1.91 25.38
CA TYR A 558 -7.27 -1.68 24.31
C TYR A 558 -8.66 -1.32 24.87
N PHE A 559 -9.20 -2.08 25.82
CA PHE A 559 -10.53 -1.83 26.40
C PHE A 559 -10.59 -0.59 27.31
N GLN A 560 -9.46 -0.09 27.79
CA GLN A 560 -9.38 1.25 28.41
C GLN A 560 -9.73 2.37 27.41
N LYS A 561 -9.44 2.17 26.11
CA LYS A 561 -9.69 3.15 25.06
C LYS A 561 -11.03 2.94 24.35
N TYR A 562 -11.52 1.71 24.28
CA TYR A 562 -12.67 1.34 23.45
C TYR A 562 -13.74 0.53 24.19
N GLU A 563 -15.00 0.76 23.84
CA GLU A 563 -16.14 -0.05 24.29
C GLU A 563 -16.77 -0.79 23.10
N HIS A 564 -17.16 -2.05 23.30
CA HIS A 564 -17.74 -2.89 22.27
C HIS A 564 -19.24 -3.11 22.49
N LYS A 565 -20.04 -2.91 21.44
CA LYS A 565 -21.47 -3.24 21.40
C LYS A 565 -21.78 -4.07 20.16
N GLY A 566 -22.33 -5.26 20.35
CA GLY A 566 -22.74 -6.11 19.23
C GLY A 566 -24.07 -5.64 18.64
N LEU A 567 -24.10 -5.34 17.34
CA LEU A 567 -25.33 -4.98 16.63
C LEU A 567 -25.93 -6.26 16.03
N SER A 568 -27.04 -6.76 16.60
CA SER A 568 -27.78 -7.86 15.96
C SER A 568 -28.42 -7.38 14.66
N HIS A 569 -28.31 -8.09 13.55
CA HIS A 569 -29.23 -7.86 12.43
C HIS A 569 -30.50 -8.68 12.68
N HIS A 570 -31.67 -8.18 12.28
CA HIS A 570 -32.86 -9.02 12.18
C HIS A 570 -32.80 -9.69 10.80
N PRO A 571 -32.61 -11.01 10.70
CA PRO A 571 -32.76 -11.67 9.41
C PRO A 571 -34.22 -11.51 9.00
N SER A 572 -34.49 -10.66 8.00
CA SER A 572 -35.83 -10.61 7.43
C SER A 572 -35.99 -11.91 6.61
N ASN A 573 -36.58 -12.94 7.21
CA ASN A 573 -36.97 -14.19 6.55
C ASN A 573 -38.08 -14.00 5.50
N THR A 574 -38.24 -12.79 4.97
CA THR A 574 -39.25 -12.43 3.98
C THR A 574 -38.60 -12.38 2.60
N ALA A 575 -39.36 -12.81 1.59
CA ALA A 575 -39.01 -12.72 0.17
C ALA A 575 -39.06 -11.26 -0.32
N LYS A 576 -38.29 -10.37 0.33
CA LYS A 576 -38.12 -8.98 -0.07
C LYS A 576 -37.01 -8.86 -1.11
N GLU A 577 -37.13 -7.86 -1.96
CA GLU A 577 -36.09 -7.45 -2.90
C GLU A 577 -34.82 -7.03 -2.13
N GLN A 578 -33.64 -7.34 -2.69
CA GLN A 578 -32.35 -7.15 -2.01
C GLN A 578 -32.10 -5.69 -1.61
N SER A 579 -32.46 -4.74 -2.49
CA SER A 579 -32.36 -3.30 -2.23
C SER A 579 -33.16 -2.86 -0.98
N GLN A 580 -34.34 -3.46 -0.76
CA GLN A 580 -35.16 -3.15 0.42
C GLN A 580 -34.54 -3.73 1.70
N LYS A 581 -33.95 -4.93 1.62
CA LYS A 581 -33.22 -5.54 2.75
C LYS A 581 -32.02 -4.72 3.18
N ILE A 582 -31.24 -4.22 2.21
CA ILE A 582 -30.09 -3.34 2.44
C ILE A 582 -30.52 -2.07 3.17
N LEU A 583 -31.61 -1.43 2.71
CA LEU A 583 -32.12 -0.21 3.34
C LEU A 583 -32.61 -0.46 4.78
N GLU A 584 -33.39 -1.52 5.01
CA GLU A 584 -33.87 -1.89 6.36
C GLU A 584 -32.70 -2.21 7.30
N TRP A 585 -31.63 -2.81 6.79
CA TRP A 585 -30.41 -3.05 7.56
C TRP A 585 -29.73 -1.73 7.93
N ALA A 586 -29.56 -0.81 6.98
CA ALA A 586 -28.98 0.51 7.23
C ALA A 586 -29.79 1.31 8.27
N GLU A 587 -31.12 1.32 8.16
CA GLU A 587 -32.03 1.96 9.13
C GLU A 587 -31.93 1.32 10.53
N SER A 588 -31.82 -0.01 10.60
CA SER A 588 -31.63 -0.73 11.85
C SER A 588 -30.29 -0.36 12.52
N ILE A 589 -29.22 -0.21 11.73
CA ILE A 589 -27.93 0.27 12.22
C ILE A 589 -28.08 1.70 12.75
N GLU A 590 -28.63 2.63 11.97
CA GLU A 590 -28.84 4.02 12.39
C GLU A 590 -29.60 4.09 13.72
N LYS A 591 -30.74 3.40 13.82
CA LYS A 591 -31.56 3.38 15.04
C LYS A 591 -30.81 2.87 16.25
N LYS A 592 -29.91 1.89 16.08
CA LYS A 592 -29.07 1.37 17.17
C LYS A 592 -27.95 2.33 17.53
N LEU A 593 -27.34 2.98 16.55
CA LEU A 593 -26.32 4.00 16.79
C LEU A 593 -26.90 5.17 17.59
N LEU A 594 -28.10 5.64 17.27
CA LEU A 594 -28.81 6.68 18.04
C LEU A 594 -28.98 6.28 19.51
N LYS A 595 -29.50 5.07 19.76
CA LYS A 595 -29.62 4.53 21.12
C LYS A 595 -28.28 4.46 21.86
N VAL A 596 -27.21 4.09 21.14
CA VAL A 596 -25.87 4.00 21.72
C VAL A 596 -25.30 5.36 22.09
N LEU A 597 -25.66 6.40 21.32
CA LEU A 597 -25.26 7.78 21.56
C LEU A 597 -26.15 8.53 22.56
N ASN A 598 -27.23 7.90 23.06
CA ASN A 598 -28.29 8.55 23.83
C ASN A 598 -28.94 9.74 23.08
N MET A 599 -29.07 9.63 21.76
CA MET A 599 -29.82 10.54 20.88
C MET A 599 -31.09 9.86 20.37
#